data_AF-A0AAV4AHV4-F1
#
_entry.id   AF-A0AAV4AHV4-F1
#
_cell.length_a   1.000
_cell.length_b   1.000
_cell.length_c   1.000
_cell.angle_alpha   90.00
_cell.angle_beta   90.00
_cell.angle_gamma   90.00
#
_symmetry.space_group_name_H-M   'P 1'
#
loop_
_entity.id
_entity.type
_entity.pdbx_description
1 polymer ?
#
loop_
_entity_poly.entity_id
_entity_poly.type
_entity_poly.pdbx_seq_one_letter_code
_entity_poly.pdbx_strand_id
1 'polypeptide(L)'
;MVTAQRRWIGVSVFVAVIGVGFIVAAFATDHWIVSEPKGNATNQNSTGGSSSRYTANITFGLFTGSSHIDYGLGIRSENLILKCNVSEEVCAYVDKLIPSEDLRLMIETYKNQTDGTHLDEHWFGLFSFPLFVATLLMLVLAVVWGLVAIGFGIFNVFGRPIETITGPTGLYAWNSLALIFSLAAVGVYLGLFFSQFEENILQESDLRRGFTSDGLTDLDYSFYFVVGAVAAFFVNVVILIISDRKCSCSFSRSAEKEVDNGMILY
;
A
#
# COMPACT_ATOMS: atom_id res chain seq x y z
N MET A 1 -15.19 -3.88 -36.71
CA MET A 1 -15.81 -3.75 -35.36
C MET A 1 -15.08 -4.62 -34.33
N VAL A 2 -14.88 -5.92 -34.58
CA VAL A 2 -14.14 -6.85 -33.68
C VAL A 2 -12.68 -6.42 -33.39
N THR A 3 -11.98 -5.85 -34.36
CA THR A 3 -10.60 -5.38 -34.20
C THR A 3 -10.45 -4.18 -33.27
N ALA A 4 -11.43 -3.27 -33.25
CA ALA A 4 -11.41 -2.10 -32.36
C ALA A 4 -11.69 -2.51 -30.90
N GLN A 5 -12.62 -3.43 -30.67
CA GLN A 5 -12.91 -3.98 -29.35
C GLN A 5 -11.71 -4.73 -28.76
N ARG A 6 -11.02 -5.56 -29.56
CA ARG A 6 -9.79 -6.25 -29.14
C ARG A 6 -8.66 -5.27 -28.77
N ARG A 7 -8.57 -4.12 -29.42
CA ARG A 7 -7.58 -3.07 -29.08
C ARG A 7 -7.85 -2.47 -27.70
N TRP A 8 -9.10 -2.13 -27.37
CA TRP A 8 -9.45 -1.61 -26.05
C TRP A 8 -9.24 -2.63 -24.93
N ILE A 9 -9.54 -3.90 -25.19
CA ILE A 9 -9.25 -4.99 -24.23
C ILE A 9 -7.74 -5.15 -24.05
N GLY A 10 -6.95 -5.05 -25.13
CA GLY A 10 -5.49 -5.06 -25.04
C GLY A 10 -4.93 -3.91 -24.19
N VAL A 11 -5.46 -2.69 -24.35
CA VAL A 11 -5.12 -1.55 -23.49
C VAL A 11 -5.49 -1.83 -22.03
N SER A 12 -6.68 -2.40 -21.80
CA SER A 12 -7.15 -2.77 -20.46
C SER A 12 -6.24 -3.78 -19.77
N VAL A 13 -5.77 -4.80 -20.49
CA VAL A 13 -4.79 -5.78 -20.00
C VAL A 13 -3.49 -5.09 -19.61
N PHE A 14 -2.97 -4.20 -20.45
CA PHE A 14 -1.73 -3.48 -20.16
C PHE A 14 -1.84 -2.62 -18.90
N VAL A 15 -2.96 -1.89 -18.73
CA VAL A 15 -3.21 -1.09 -17.53
C VAL A 15 -3.35 -1.98 -16.28
N ALA A 16 -4.01 -3.13 -16.38
CA ALA A 16 -4.10 -4.08 -15.27
C ALA A 16 -2.73 -4.63 -14.85
N VAL A 17 -1.85 -4.93 -15.82
CA VAL A 17 -0.47 -5.37 -15.54
C VAL A 17 0.32 -4.29 -14.79
N ILE A 18 0.17 -3.02 -15.17
CA ILE A 18 0.77 -1.89 -14.43
C ILE A 18 0.24 -1.83 -12.99
N GLY A 19 -1.08 -1.95 -12.80
CA GLY A 19 -1.69 -1.94 -11.47
C GLY A 19 -1.16 -3.06 -10.56
N VAL A 20 -1.11 -4.30 -11.07
CA VAL A 20 -0.51 -5.43 -10.33
C VAL A 20 0.98 -5.20 -10.08
N GLY A 21 1.71 -4.70 -11.08
CA GLY A 21 3.14 -4.39 -10.97
C GLY A 21 3.45 -3.38 -9.87
N PHE A 22 2.63 -2.34 -9.72
CA PHE A 22 2.78 -1.38 -8.63
C PHE A 22 2.56 -2.00 -7.25
N ILE A 23 1.54 -2.87 -7.08
CA ILE A 23 1.35 -3.57 -5.81
C ILE A 23 2.56 -4.45 -5.50
N VAL A 24 3.07 -5.21 -6.49
CA VAL A 24 4.27 -6.04 -6.32
C VAL A 24 5.51 -5.20 -5.97
N ALA A 25 5.68 -4.03 -6.59
CA ALA A 25 6.76 -3.11 -6.25
C ALA A 25 6.64 -2.57 -4.82
N ALA A 26 5.42 -2.27 -4.36
CA ALA A 26 5.17 -1.86 -2.99
C ALA A 26 5.57 -2.97 -1.99
N PHE A 27 5.30 -4.25 -2.29
CA PHE A 27 5.73 -5.38 -1.45
C PHE A 27 7.25 -5.54 -1.37
N ALA A 28 7.99 -5.18 -2.42
CA ALA A 28 9.42 -5.42 -2.53
C ALA A 28 10.29 -4.29 -1.96
N THR A 29 9.69 -3.21 -1.49
CA THR A 29 10.39 -1.98 -1.10
C THR A 29 10.19 -1.62 0.36
N ASP A 30 11.21 -1.00 0.94
CA ASP A 30 11.34 -0.79 2.38
C ASP A 30 10.95 0.63 2.82
N HIS A 31 10.08 1.27 2.02
CA HIS A 31 9.82 2.72 2.03
C HIS A 31 8.33 3.03 1.95
N TRP A 32 7.56 2.40 2.83
CA TRP A 32 6.15 2.73 3.04
C TRP A 32 5.98 3.94 3.95
N ILE A 33 6.84 4.05 4.96
CA ILE A 33 6.87 5.15 5.93
C ILE A 33 8.32 5.60 6.09
N VAL A 34 8.51 6.91 6.19
CA VAL A 34 9.76 7.54 6.57
C VAL A 34 9.52 8.39 7.80
N SER A 35 10.47 8.41 8.73
CA SER A 35 10.43 9.27 9.90
C SER A 35 11.79 9.88 10.14
N GLU A 36 11.79 11.18 10.45
CA GLU A 36 13.00 11.93 10.76
C GLU A 36 12.95 12.44 12.20
N PRO A 37 13.10 11.56 13.21
CA PRO A 37 12.96 11.97 14.59
C PRO A 37 14.04 12.95 15.02
N LYS A 38 13.61 13.94 15.82
CA LYS A 38 14.51 14.99 16.33
C LYS A 38 14.90 14.69 17.77
N GLY A 39 16.21 14.69 18.03
CA GLY A 39 16.77 14.58 19.37
C GLY A 39 16.67 15.91 20.11
N ASN A 40 16.12 15.90 21.33
CA ASN A 40 16.04 17.08 22.18
C ASN A 40 17.43 17.38 22.78
N ALA A 41 18.06 18.48 22.35
CA ALA A 41 19.42 18.85 22.72
C ALA A 41 19.57 19.41 24.16
N THR A 42 18.54 19.26 25.00
CA THR A 42 18.38 20.00 26.26
C THR A 42 19.35 19.61 27.39
N ASN A 43 20.20 18.59 27.21
CA ASN A 43 21.10 18.10 28.26
C ASN A 43 22.59 18.31 28.00
N GLN A 44 23.04 19.32 27.23
CA GLN A 44 24.47 19.68 27.22
C GLN A 44 24.76 21.18 27.19
N ASN A 45 25.32 21.67 28.31
CA ASN A 45 26.24 22.81 28.36
C ASN A 45 27.53 22.45 27.62
N SER A 46 27.53 22.57 26.30
CA SER A 46 28.75 22.43 25.51
C SER A 46 28.81 23.51 24.44
N THR A 47 29.64 24.49 24.76
CA THR A 47 30.21 25.52 23.89
C THR A 47 30.40 25.09 22.44
N GLY A 48 29.83 25.88 21.52
CA GLY A 48 30.35 26.09 20.17
C GLY A 48 30.49 24.84 19.30
N GLY A 49 29.40 24.39 18.70
CA GLY A 49 29.48 23.45 17.57
C GLY A 49 28.12 22.89 17.19
N SER A 50 27.49 23.56 16.21
CA SER A 50 26.33 23.18 15.37
C SER A 50 25.36 22.14 15.92
N SER A 51 24.08 22.53 15.99
CA SER A 51 22.86 21.77 16.32
C SER A 51 22.60 20.52 15.45
N SER A 52 23.59 20.03 14.71
CA SER A 52 23.51 19.02 13.65
C SER A 52 24.07 17.65 14.06
N ARG A 53 24.25 17.37 15.35
CA ARG A 53 24.88 16.12 15.83
C ARG A 53 23.91 15.00 16.21
N TYR A 54 22.63 15.32 16.39
CA TYR A 54 21.59 14.33 16.70
C TYR A 54 20.63 14.25 15.53
N THR A 55 20.81 13.24 14.69
CA THR A 55 19.99 13.01 13.50
C THR A 55 19.53 11.56 13.50
N ALA A 56 18.25 11.34 13.30
CA ALA A 56 17.69 10.01 13.13
C ALA A 56 16.89 9.97 11.83
N ASN A 57 17.03 8.88 11.09
CA ASN A 57 16.22 8.58 9.92
C ASN A 57 15.83 7.10 10.00
N ILE A 58 14.52 6.86 10.05
CA ILE A 58 13.96 5.52 10.16
C ILE A 58 13.01 5.32 9.00
N THR A 59 13.19 4.24 8.26
CA THR A 59 12.32 3.87 7.14
C THR A 59 11.74 2.48 7.39
N PHE A 60 10.45 2.33 7.13
CA PHE A 60 9.76 1.06 7.23
C PHE A 60 9.14 0.68 5.90
N GLY A 61 9.37 -0.56 5.49
CA GLY A 61 8.62 -1.24 4.46
C GLY A 61 7.38 -1.90 5.03
N LEU A 62 7.00 -3.00 4.38
CA LEU A 62 5.93 -3.87 4.86
C LEU A 62 6.47 -4.98 5.75
N PHE A 63 7.70 -5.45 5.55
CA PHE A 63 8.28 -6.57 6.30
C PHE A 63 9.66 -6.28 6.89
N THR A 64 10.34 -5.27 6.37
CA THR A 64 11.70 -4.88 6.72
C THR A 64 11.76 -3.37 6.86
N GLY A 65 12.76 -2.88 7.55
CA GLY A 65 13.03 -1.45 7.69
C GLY A 65 14.50 -1.19 8.00
N SER A 66 14.88 0.07 8.04
CA SER A 66 16.21 0.48 8.44
C SER A 66 16.14 1.68 9.36
N SER A 67 16.97 1.66 10.40
CA SER A 67 17.14 2.76 11.34
C SER A 67 18.57 3.28 11.26
N HIS A 68 18.71 4.59 11.10
CA HIS A 68 19.99 5.30 11.05
C HIS A 68 19.96 6.41 12.09
N ILE A 69 20.55 6.18 13.26
CA ILE A 69 20.53 7.12 14.39
C ILE A 69 21.95 7.57 14.74
N ASP A 70 22.18 8.88 14.80
CA ASP A 70 23.41 9.49 15.31
C ASP A 70 23.14 10.14 16.67
N TYR A 71 23.88 9.70 17.67
CA TYR A 71 23.86 10.23 19.04
C TYR A 71 24.97 11.27 19.30
N GLY A 72 25.58 11.81 18.25
CA GLY A 72 26.75 12.69 18.32
C GLY A 72 28.08 11.95 18.48
N LEU A 73 28.07 10.61 18.38
CA LEU A 73 29.25 9.74 18.42
C LEU A 73 29.46 9.00 17.08
N GLY A 74 28.66 9.32 16.06
CA GLY A 74 28.63 8.66 14.76
C GLY A 74 27.35 7.85 14.53
N ILE A 75 27.01 7.68 13.25
CA ILE A 75 25.78 7.03 12.78
C ILE A 75 25.80 5.54 13.14
N ARG A 76 24.71 5.08 13.77
CA ARG A 76 24.39 3.67 14.02
C ARG A 76 23.29 3.26 13.07
N SER A 77 23.62 2.27 12.24
CA SER A 77 22.70 1.72 11.23
C SER A 77 22.28 0.33 11.66
N GLU A 78 20.98 0.12 11.83
CA GLU A 78 20.39 -1.15 12.21
C GLU A 78 19.36 -1.56 11.16
N ASN A 79 19.32 -2.87 10.87
CA ASN A 79 18.32 -3.42 9.97
C ASN A 79 17.20 -3.99 10.81
N LEU A 80 15.98 -3.53 10.54
CA LEU A 80 14.81 -3.91 11.28
C LEU A 80 14.01 -4.95 10.50
N ILE A 81 13.37 -5.86 11.22
CA ILE A 81 12.47 -6.86 10.67
C ILE A 81 11.15 -6.83 11.42
N LEU A 82 10.06 -7.01 10.69
CA LEU A 82 8.74 -7.12 11.28
C LEU A 82 8.62 -8.41 12.10
N LYS A 83 8.22 -8.29 13.36
CA LYS A 83 7.81 -9.42 14.19
C LYS A 83 6.48 -9.15 14.86
N CYS A 84 5.64 -10.18 14.91
CA CYS A 84 4.31 -10.11 15.49
C CYS A 84 4.11 -11.22 16.51
N ASN A 85 3.41 -10.88 17.60
CA ASN A 85 2.95 -11.82 18.60
C ASN A 85 1.43 -11.99 18.47
N VAL A 86 1.00 -13.17 18.02
CA VAL A 86 -0.41 -13.48 17.77
C VAL A 86 -1.23 -13.47 19.07
N SER A 87 -0.65 -13.91 20.18
CA SER A 87 -1.38 -14.00 21.46
C SER A 87 -1.75 -12.65 22.05
N GLU A 88 -0.96 -11.62 21.73
CA GLU A 88 -1.12 -10.25 22.24
C GLU A 88 -1.67 -9.31 21.16
N GLU A 89 -1.91 -9.81 19.95
CA GLU A 89 -2.42 -9.05 18.79
C GLU A 89 -1.59 -7.79 18.44
N VAL A 90 -0.27 -7.83 18.66
CA VAL A 90 0.65 -6.72 18.38
C VAL A 90 1.81 -7.12 17.47
N CYS A 91 2.31 -6.15 16.72
CA CYS A 91 3.52 -6.23 15.91
C CYS A 91 4.46 -5.08 16.25
N ALA A 92 5.75 -5.27 15.97
CA ALA A 92 6.75 -4.21 16.02
C ALA A 92 7.87 -4.47 15.01
N TYR A 93 8.57 -3.41 14.62
CA TYR A 93 9.85 -3.51 13.92
C TYR A 93 10.96 -3.69 14.95
N VAL A 94 11.69 -4.82 14.87
CA VAL A 94 12.74 -5.20 15.82
C VAL A 94 14.09 -5.33 15.14
N ASP A 95 15.18 -5.22 15.90
CA ASP A 95 16.52 -5.50 15.37
C ASP A 95 16.60 -6.94 14.83
N LYS A 96 17.03 -7.07 13.57
CA LYS A 96 17.25 -8.33 12.88
C LYS A 96 18.25 -9.25 13.59
N LEU A 97 19.19 -8.71 14.38
CA LEU A 97 20.16 -9.50 15.13
C LEU A 97 19.53 -10.24 16.33
N ILE A 98 18.54 -9.63 17.00
CA ILE A 98 17.95 -10.17 18.23
C ILE A 98 16.40 -10.06 18.24
N PRO A 99 15.71 -10.59 17.21
CA PRO A 99 14.33 -10.23 16.94
C PRO A 99 13.31 -10.73 17.96
N SER A 100 13.57 -11.87 18.61
CA SER A 100 12.65 -12.45 19.59
C SER A 100 12.79 -11.85 20.98
N GLU A 101 13.98 -11.40 21.34
CA GLU A 101 14.24 -10.79 22.65
C GLU A 101 13.70 -9.36 22.67
N ASP A 102 13.99 -8.61 21.60
CA ASP A 102 13.57 -7.22 21.44
C ASP A 102 12.04 -7.07 21.43
N LEU A 103 11.33 -7.94 20.70
CA LEU A 103 9.86 -7.95 20.73
C LEU A 103 9.31 -8.24 22.13
N ARG A 104 9.91 -9.19 22.85
CA ARG A 104 9.45 -9.55 24.21
C ARG A 104 9.64 -8.39 25.17
N LEU A 105 10.79 -7.72 25.09
CA LEU A 105 11.10 -6.56 25.90
C LEU A 105 10.12 -5.41 25.63
N MET A 106 9.81 -5.12 24.37
CA MET A 106 8.82 -4.09 24.02
C MET A 106 7.42 -4.40 24.57
N ILE A 107 6.96 -5.67 24.48
CA ILE A 107 5.67 -6.09 25.04
C ILE A 107 5.66 -5.98 26.57
N GLU A 108 6.76 -6.37 27.23
CA GLU A 108 6.88 -6.30 28.68
C GLU A 108 6.87 -4.85 29.19
N THR A 109 7.62 -3.96 28.53
CA THR A 109 7.58 -2.52 28.79
C THR A 109 6.16 -1.99 28.67
N TYR A 110 5.47 -2.30 27.56
CA TYR A 110 4.11 -1.85 27.32
C TYR A 110 3.16 -2.29 28.44
N LYS A 111 3.21 -3.56 28.83
CA LYS A 111 2.38 -4.11 29.92
C LYS A 111 2.67 -3.48 31.28
N ASN A 112 3.95 -3.27 31.60
CA ASN A 112 4.35 -2.65 32.85
C ASN A 112 3.85 -1.20 32.94
N GLN A 113 3.87 -0.47 31.81
CA GLN A 113 3.33 0.89 31.77
C GLN A 113 1.81 0.92 31.96
N THR A 114 1.08 -0.04 31.39
CA THR A 114 -0.39 -0.10 31.55
C THR A 114 -0.86 -0.48 32.97
N ASP A 115 -0.01 -1.10 33.79
CA ASP A 115 -0.33 -1.47 35.19
C ASP A 115 -0.22 -0.26 36.15
N GLY A 116 0.42 0.83 35.69
CA GLY A 116 0.49 2.11 36.40
C GLY A 116 -0.66 3.04 36.00
N THR A 117 -1.47 3.45 36.98
CA THR A 117 -2.61 4.37 36.81
C THR A 117 -2.28 5.62 35.97
N HIS A 118 -3.03 5.81 34.87
CA HIS A 118 -3.12 7.01 34.01
C HIS A 118 -1.79 7.62 33.55
N LEU A 119 -1.16 7.02 32.55
CA LEU A 119 -0.21 7.71 31.67
C LEU A 119 -0.58 7.33 30.24
N ASP A 120 -0.57 8.32 29.35
CA ASP A 120 -1.01 8.24 27.96
C ASP A 120 -0.52 6.96 27.26
N GLU A 121 -1.41 6.29 26.52
CA GLU A 121 -1.16 5.01 25.80
C GLU A 121 -0.13 5.22 24.69
N HIS A 122 1.14 5.41 25.05
CA HIS A 122 2.22 5.50 24.09
C HIS A 122 2.56 4.11 23.60
N TRP A 123 2.35 3.89 22.30
CA TRP A 123 2.49 2.57 21.69
C TRP A 123 3.94 2.11 21.47
N PHE A 124 4.98 2.85 21.86
CA PHE A 124 6.42 2.44 21.85
C PHE A 124 6.88 1.68 20.59
N GLY A 125 6.38 2.04 19.41
CA GLY A 125 6.67 1.34 18.15
C GLY A 125 5.93 0.01 17.94
N LEU A 126 5.10 -0.42 18.89
CA LEU A 126 4.11 -1.47 18.70
C LEU A 126 2.92 -0.95 17.90
N PHE A 127 2.30 -1.84 17.12
CA PHE A 127 1.11 -1.52 16.35
C PHE A 127 0.20 -2.74 16.21
N SER A 128 -1.04 -2.50 15.80
CA SER A 128 -2.11 -3.48 15.74
C SER A 128 -1.82 -4.56 14.68
N PHE A 129 -1.63 -5.80 15.14
CA PHE A 129 -1.52 -6.98 14.28
C PHE A 129 -2.72 -7.14 13.33
N PRO A 130 -3.99 -7.07 13.77
CA PRO A 130 -5.12 -7.31 12.88
C PRO A 130 -5.26 -6.25 11.78
N LEU A 131 -4.99 -4.96 12.06
CA LEU A 131 -5.04 -3.91 11.03
C LEU A 131 -3.94 -4.10 9.97
N PHE A 132 -2.73 -4.46 10.43
CA PHE A 132 -1.63 -4.76 9.52
C PHE A 132 -1.91 -5.99 8.65
N VAL A 133 -2.37 -7.09 9.25
CA VAL A 133 -2.74 -8.32 8.52
C VAL A 133 -3.91 -8.06 7.59
N ALA A 134 -4.92 -7.29 7.99
CA ALA A 134 -6.01 -6.90 7.11
C ALA A 134 -5.49 -6.17 5.87
N THR A 135 -4.56 -5.23 6.03
CA THR A 135 -3.89 -4.55 4.90
C THR A 135 -3.25 -5.57 3.95
N LEU A 136 -2.45 -6.51 4.49
CA LEU A 136 -1.81 -7.56 3.69
C LEU A 136 -2.82 -8.41 2.92
N LEU A 137 -3.87 -8.86 3.59
CA LEU A 137 -4.91 -9.69 2.99
C LEU A 137 -5.64 -8.95 1.86
N MET A 138 -5.97 -7.68 2.06
CA MET A 138 -6.60 -6.86 1.03
C MET A 138 -5.70 -6.65 -0.18
N LEU A 139 -4.39 -6.44 0.01
CA LEU A 139 -3.42 -6.35 -1.09
C LEU A 139 -3.29 -7.66 -1.87
N VAL A 140 -3.21 -8.80 -1.17
CA VAL A 140 -3.15 -10.12 -1.80
C VAL A 140 -4.41 -10.39 -2.62
N LEU A 141 -5.59 -10.08 -2.08
CA LEU A 141 -6.86 -10.19 -2.80
C LEU A 141 -6.88 -9.27 -4.03
N ALA A 142 -6.39 -8.04 -3.93
CA ALA A 142 -6.27 -7.13 -5.06
C ALA A 142 -5.38 -7.70 -6.18
N VAL A 143 -4.24 -8.30 -5.83
CA VAL A 143 -3.36 -8.98 -6.80
C VAL A 143 -4.05 -10.17 -7.43
N VAL A 144 -4.72 -11.02 -6.65
CA VAL A 144 -5.46 -12.19 -7.17
C VAL A 144 -6.50 -11.75 -8.21
N TRP A 145 -7.34 -10.77 -7.87
CA TRP A 145 -8.36 -10.28 -8.81
C TRP A 145 -7.76 -9.54 -10.02
N GLY A 146 -6.64 -8.83 -9.84
CA GLY A 146 -5.88 -8.22 -10.93
C GLY A 146 -5.32 -9.27 -11.91
N LEU A 147 -4.77 -10.36 -11.40
CA LEU A 147 -4.28 -11.48 -12.23
C LEU A 147 -5.41 -12.22 -12.94
N VAL A 148 -6.55 -12.43 -12.26
CA VAL A 148 -7.77 -12.96 -12.89
C VAL A 148 -8.23 -12.06 -14.04
N ALA A 149 -8.26 -10.74 -13.84
CA ALA A 149 -8.60 -9.78 -14.87
C ALA A 149 -7.63 -9.84 -16.07
N ILE A 150 -6.32 -9.95 -15.81
CA ILE A 150 -5.28 -10.09 -16.85
C ILE A 150 -5.49 -11.40 -17.63
N GLY A 151 -5.68 -12.53 -16.95
CA GLY A 151 -5.86 -13.84 -17.59
C GLY A 151 -7.07 -13.87 -18.51
N PHE A 152 -8.23 -13.42 -18.01
CA PHE A 152 -9.44 -13.33 -18.84
C PHE A 152 -9.32 -12.26 -19.94
N GLY A 153 -8.62 -11.16 -19.70
CA GLY A 153 -8.33 -10.15 -20.71
C GLY A 153 -7.48 -10.68 -21.86
N ILE A 154 -6.41 -11.42 -21.57
CA ILE A 154 -5.58 -12.10 -22.58
C ILE A 154 -6.40 -13.11 -23.37
N PHE A 155 -7.22 -13.93 -22.68
CA PHE A 155 -8.13 -14.87 -23.33
C PHE A 155 -9.09 -14.16 -24.30
N ASN A 156 -9.59 -12.98 -23.95
CA ASN A 156 -10.46 -12.18 -24.82
C ASN A 156 -9.74 -11.54 -26.02
N VAL A 157 -8.46 -11.19 -25.87
CA VAL A 157 -7.68 -10.61 -26.97
C VAL A 157 -7.41 -11.67 -28.06
N PHE A 158 -7.03 -12.88 -27.66
CA PHE A 158 -6.58 -13.93 -28.59
C PHE A 158 -7.66 -14.97 -28.92
N GLY A 159 -8.56 -15.27 -27.98
CA GLY A 159 -9.61 -16.26 -28.13
C GLY A 159 -10.75 -15.82 -29.03
N ARG A 160 -11.76 -16.69 -29.14
CA ARG A 160 -13.08 -16.33 -29.66
C ARG A 160 -13.89 -15.83 -28.46
N PRO A 161 -14.45 -14.60 -28.48
CA PRO A 161 -15.27 -14.12 -27.37
C PRO A 161 -16.52 -14.99 -27.32
N ILE A 162 -16.63 -15.85 -26.30
CA ILE A 162 -17.81 -16.64 -26.03
C ILE A 162 -18.18 -16.38 -24.57
N GLU A 163 -19.41 -15.89 -24.38
CA GLU A 163 -20.14 -15.73 -23.11
C GLU A 163 -19.81 -14.56 -22.16
N THR A 164 -20.76 -14.33 -21.24
CA THR A 164 -20.95 -13.16 -20.38
C THR A 164 -19.88 -13.00 -19.28
N ILE A 165 -19.44 -14.12 -18.67
CA ILE A 165 -18.45 -14.12 -17.57
C ILE A 165 -17.02 -14.00 -18.10
N THR A 166 -16.74 -14.66 -19.23
CA THR A 166 -15.47 -14.55 -19.95
C THR A 166 -15.41 -13.32 -20.84
N GLY A 167 -16.54 -12.67 -21.12
CA GLY A 167 -16.65 -11.50 -22.00
C GLY A 167 -16.41 -10.15 -21.31
N PRO A 168 -16.91 -9.04 -21.90
CA PRO A 168 -16.70 -7.69 -21.37
C PRO A 168 -17.22 -7.51 -19.94
N THR A 169 -18.37 -8.10 -19.61
CA THR A 169 -18.99 -7.99 -18.27
C THR A 169 -18.10 -8.53 -17.17
N GLY A 170 -17.42 -9.67 -17.39
CA GLY A 170 -16.46 -10.22 -16.43
C GLY A 170 -15.24 -9.33 -16.24
N LEU A 171 -14.71 -8.74 -17.32
CA LEU A 171 -13.58 -7.81 -17.25
C LEU A 171 -13.88 -6.61 -16.33
N TYR A 172 -15.11 -6.09 -16.33
CA TYR A 172 -15.52 -5.07 -15.36
C TYR A 172 -15.52 -5.60 -13.94
N ALA A 173 -16.13 -6.77 -13.72
CA ALA A 173 -16.27 -7.35 -12.39
C ALA A 173 -14.90 -7.57 -11.74
N TRP A 174 -13.96 -8.20 -12.45
CA TRP A 174 -12.62 -8.52 -11.92
C TRP A 174 -11.78 -7.26 -11.65
N ASN A 175 -11.81 -6.27 -12.56
CA ASN A 175 -11.12 -5.00 -12.32
C ASN A 175 -11.75 -4.17 -11.20
N SER A 176 -13.07 -4.22 -11.05
CA SER A 176 -13.76 -3.53 -9.95
C SER A 176 -13.45 -4.19 -8.61
N LEU A 177 -13.37 -5.52 -8.55
CA LEU A 177 -12.91 -6.23 -7.35
C LEU A 177 -11.47 -5.86 -6.99
N ALA A 178 -10.55 -5.86 -7.96
CA ALA A 178 -9.17 -5.41 -7.73
C ALA A 178 -9.10 -3.96 -7.22
N LEU A 179 -9.93 -3.07 -7.78
CA LEU A 179 -10.07 -1.68 -7.33
C LEU A 179 -10.58 -1.58 -5.88
N ILE A 180 -11.65 -2.30 -5.54
CA ILE A 180 -12.26 -2.25 -4.20
C ILE A 180 -11.27 -2.77 -3.15
N PHE A 181 -10.60 -3.89 -3.42
CA PHE A 181 -9.63 -4.46 -2.48
C PHE A 181 -8.38 -3.59 -2.34
N SER A 182 -7.87 -2.99 -3.41
CA SER A 182 -6.74 -2.04 -3.31
C SER A 182 -7.12 -0.76 -2.58
N LEU A 183 -8.33 -0.23 -2.79
CA LEU A 183 -8.84 0.93 -2.05
C LEU A 183 -9.05 0.61 -0.56
N ALA A 184 -9.57 -0.57 -0.24
CA ALA A 184 -9.71 -1.04 1.14
C ALA A 184 -8.35 -1.19 1.82
N ALA A 185 -7.33 -1.70 1.12
CA ALA A 185 -5.97 -1.78 1.65
C ALA A 185 -5.42 -0.40 2.00
N VAL A 186 -5.58 0.59 1.11
CA VAL A 186 -5.20 1.99 1.37
C VAL A 186 -5.93 2.54 2.59
N GLY A 187 -7.24 2.32 2.70
CA GLY A 187 -8.04 2.81 3.83
C GLY A 187 -7.61 2.21 5.17
N VAL A 188 -7.41 0.89 5.23
CA VAL A 188 -6.97 0.21 6.46
C VAL A 188 -5.56 0.66 6.85
N TYR A 189 -4.64 0.78 5.90
CA TYR A 189 -3.28 1.24 6.19
C TYR A 189 -3.23 2.70 6.63
N LEU A 190 -4.03 3.58 6.03
CA LEU A 190 -4.15 4.96 6.50
C LEU A 190 -4.73 5.02 7.92
N GLY A 191 -5.71 4.18 8.24
CA GLY A 191 -6.21 4.05 9.60
C GLY A 191 -5.10 3.64 10.59
N LEU A 192 -4.26 2.66 10.21
CA LEU A 192 -3.09 2.25 10.99
C LEU A 192 -2.07 3.39 11.14
N PHE A 193 -1.82 4.13 10.06
CA PHE A 193 -0.85 5.23 10.03
C PHE A 193 -1.25 6.38 10.97
N PHE A 194 -2.45 6.94 10.78
CA PHE A 194 -2.91 8.07 11.58
C PHE A 194 -3.19 7.71 13.04
N SER A 195 -3.52 6.44 13.33
CA SER A 195 -3.82 6.04 14.72
C SER A 195 -2.59 5.62 15.52
N GLN A 196 -1.49 5.23 14.85
CA GLN A 196 -0.35 4.62 15.56
C GLN A 196 1.01 5.11 15.05
N PHE A 197 1.23 5.20 13.74
CA PHE A 197 2.54 5.59 13.19
C PHE A 197 2.80 7.10 13.21
N GLU A 198 1.77 7.96 13.18
CA GLU A 198 1.98 9.42 13.23
C GLU A 198 2.45 9.90 14.62
N GLU A 199 1.92 9.29 15.69
CA GLU A 199 2.20 9.74 17.06
C GLU A 199 3.56 9.27 17.57
N ASN A 200 3.91 8.00 17.38
CA ASN A 200 5.25 7.53 17.75
C ASN A 200 5.64 6.18 17.15
N ILE A 201 6.71 6.18 16.36
CA ILE A 201 7.30 4.95 15.83
C ILE A 201 8.55 4.48 16.59
N LEU A 202 9.07 5.32 17.50
CA LEU A 202 10.34 5.08 18.19
C LEU A 202 10.16 4.04 19.30
N GLN A 203 11.24 3.28 19.52
CA GLN A 203 11.37 2.43 20.69
C GLN A 203 11.58 3.29 21.96
N GLU A 204 11.20 2.75 23.11
CA GLU A 204 11.37 3.39 24.43
C GLU A 204 12.82 3.82 24.71
N SER A 205 13.80 3.02 24.26
CA SER A 205 15.24 3.28 24.40
C SER A 205 15.65 4.62 23.76
N ASP A 206 15.10 4.92 22.59
CA ASP A 206 15.39 6.13 21.81
C ASP A 206 14.61 7.33 22.36
N LEU A 207 13.37 7.11 22.80
CA LEU A 207 12.55 8.10 23.49
C LEU A 207 13.21 8.58 24.78
N ARG A 208 13.73 7.65 25.60
CA ARG A 208 14.48 7.96 26.83
C ARG A 208 15.77 8.74 26.57
N ARG A 209 16.38 8.56 25.39
CA ARG A 209 17.55 9.34 24.95
C ARG A 209 17.17 10.72 24.41
N GLY A 210 15.88 11.06 24.38
CA GLY A 210 15.36 12.38 24.05
C GLY A 210 14.93 12.53 22.59
N PHE A 211 14.81 11.45 21.81
CA PHE A 211 14.25 11.53 20.46
C PHE A 211 12.72 11.55 20.50
N THR A 212 12.12 12.33 19.61
CA THR A 212 10.67 12.29 19.35
C THR A 212 10.41 12.18 17.85
N SER A 213 9.43 11.36 17.48
CA SER A 213 8.95 11.15 16.11
C SER A 213 7.54 11.72 15.88
N ASP A 214 6.97 12.35 16.90
CA ASP A 214 5.63 12.92 16.89
C ASP A 214 5.50 13.99 15.80
N GLY A 215 4.61 13.74 14.82
CA GLY A 215 4.40 14.61 13.66
C GLY A 215 5.61 14.73 12.72
N LEU A 216 6.60 13.84 12.84
CA LEU A 216 7.81 13.79 11.99
C LEU A 216 7.86 12.52 11.13
N THR A 217 6.72 11.84 11.03
CA THR A 217 6.55 10.58 10.29
C THR A 217 5.62 10.83 9.12
N ASP A 218 6.07 10.49 7.92
CA ASP A 218 5.37 10.70 6.65
C ASP A 218 5.26 9.39 5.85
N LEU A 219 4.26 9.31 4.98
CA LEU A 219 4.13 8.22 4.01
C LEU A 219 5.16 8.38 2.90
N ASP A 220 5.80 7.27 2.52
CA ASP A 220 6.88 7.26 1.52
C ASP A 220 6.43 6.55 0.22
N TYR A 221 7.29 6.52 -0.80
CA TYR A 221 6.92 6.20 -2.19
C TYR A 221 6.30 4.81 -2.38
N SER A 222 6.63 3.81 -1.55
CA SER A 222 6.06 2.46 -1.66
C SER A 222 4.56 2.45 -1.40
N PHE A 223 4.09 3.28 -0.45
CA PHE A 223 2.66 3.45 -0.22
C PHE A 223 1.97 4.06 -1.44
N TYR A 224 2.61 5.06 -2.06
CA TYR A 224 2.07 5.71 -3.26
C TYR A 224 2.04 4.80 -4.48
N PHE A 225 2.83 3.72 -4.55
CA PHE A 225 2.64 2.69 -5.57
C PHE A 225 1.28 2.00 -5.45
N VAL A 226 0.79 1.73 -4.23
CA VAL A 226 -0.56 1.16 -4.05
C VAL A 226 -1.64 2.16 -4.46
N VAL A 227 -1.46 3.45 -4.14
CA VAL A 227 -2.34 4.51 -4.64
C VAL A 227 -2.31 4.59 -6.18
N GLY A 228 -1.14 4.44 -6.79
CA GLY A 228 -0.96 4.31 -8.23
C GLY A 228 -1.68 3.10 -8.82
N ALA A 229 -1.71 1.97 -8.10
CA ALA A 229 -2.47 0.78 -8.49
C ALA A 229 -3.98 1.03 -8.45
N VAL A 230 -4.50 1.71 -7.41
CA VAL A 230 -5.90 2.15 -7.33
C VAL A 230 -6.25 3.02 -8.54
N ALA A 231 -5.41 4.00 -8.87
CA ALA A 231 -5.60 4.84 -10.05
C ALA A 231 -5.58 4.02 -11.35
N ALA A 232 -4.66 3.07 -11.49
CA ALA A 232 -4.59 2.18 -12.65
C ALA A 232 -5.87 1.34 -12.81
N PHE A 233 -6.34 0.68 -11.74
CA PHE A 233 -7.57 -0.11 -11.80
C PHE A 233 -8.81 0.76 -12.05
N PHE A 234 -8.87 1.96 -11.47
CA PHE A 234 -9.95 2.91 -11.72
C PHE A 234 -9.98 3.35 -13.19
N VAL A 235 -8.83 3.77 -13.74
CA VAL A 235 -8.69 4.11 -15.16
C VAL A 235 -9.08 2.90 -16.03
N ASN A 236 -8.71 1.68 -15.60
CA ASN A 236 -9.06 0.48 -16.35
C ASN A 236 -10.58 0.26 -16.42
N VAL A 237 -11.29 0.41 -15.31
CA VAL A 237 -12.76 0.34 -15.27
C VAL A 237 -13.37 1.41 -16.18
N VAL A 238 -12.87 2.65 -16.12
CA VAL A 238 -13.37 3.75 -16.98
C VAL A 238 -13.15 3.47 -18.47
N ILE A 239 -11.98 2.96 -18.85
CA ILE A 239 -11.66 2.59 -20.25
C ILE A 239 -12.64 1.54 -20.76
N LEU A 240 -12.90 0.51 -19.96
CA LEU A 240 -13.87 -0.51 -20.32
C LEU A 240 -15.25 0.14 -20.54
N ILE A 241 -15.72 1.00 -19.61
CA ILE A 241 -17.07 1.62 -19.68
C ILE A 241 -17.21 2.43 -20.98
N ILE A 242 -16.20 3.22 -21.31
CA ILE A 242 -16.19 4.03 -22.53
C ILE A 242 -16.18 3.14 -23.79
N SER A 243 -15.42 2.04 -23.77
CA SER A 243 -15.37 1.08 -24.87
C SER A 243 -16.73 0.45 -25.15
N ASP A 244 -17.47 0.07 -24.12
CA ASP A 244 -18.79 -0.55 -24.27
C ASP A 244 -19.84 0.43 -24.81
N ARG A 245 -19.86 1.67 -24.30
CA ARG A 245 -20.76 2.74 -24.81
C ARG A 245 -20.52 3.08 -26.28
N LYS A 246 -19.25 3.15 -26.71
CA LYS A 246 -18.90 3.39 -28.13
C LYS A 246 -19.36 2.26 -29.03
N CYS A 247 -19.31 1.01 -28.56
CA CYS A 247 -19.76 -0.15 -29.32
C CYS A 247 -21.29 -0.17 -29.49
N SER A 248 -22.07 0.18 -28.45
CA SER A 248 -23.54 0.29 -28.57
C SER A 248 -23.99 1.35 -29.59
N CYS A 249 -23.34 2.53 -29.61
CA CYS A 249 -23.68 3.58 -30.58
C CYS A 249 -23.23 3.22 -32.01
N SER A 250 -22.10 2.53 -32.15
CA SER A 250 -21.60 2.05 -33.45
C SER A 250 -22.53 1.02 -34.09
N PHE A 251 -23.16 0.15 -33.29
CA PHE A 251 -24.12 -0.84 -33.78
C PHE A 251 -25.39 -0.18 -34.33
N SER A 252 -25.99 0.75 -33.58
CA SER A 252 -27.20 1.48 -34.02
C SER A 252 -27.00 2.21 -35.35
N ARG A 253 -25.83 2.86 -35.52
CA ARG A 253 -25.51 3.62 -36.73
C ARG A 253 -25.21 2.74 -37.95
N SER A 254 -24.76 1.51 -37.73
CA SER A 254 -24.48 0.58 -38.83
C SER A 254 -25.74 -0.14 -39.31
N ALA A 255 -26.69 -0.43 -38.40
CA ALA A 255 -27.99 -0.98 -38.75
C ALA A 255 -28.85 0.03 -39.54
N GLU A 256 -28.78 1.32 -39.19
CA GLU A 256 -29.50 2.38 -39.90
C GLU A 256 -29.04 2.56 -41.35
N LYS A 257 -27.73 2.42 -41.62
CA LYS A 257 -27.18 2.47 -42.98
C LYS A 257 -27.57 1.28 -43.87
N GLU A 258 -27.89 0.13 -43.27
CA GLU A 258 -28.32 -1.06 -44.01
C GLU A 258 -29.79 -0.95 -44.43
N VAL A 259 -30.62 -0.31 -43.61
CA VAL A 259 -32.02 0.01 -43.93
C VAL A 259 -32.12 1.05 -45.06
N ASP A 260 -31.27 2.09 -45.03
CA ASP A 260 -31.25 3.15 -46.07
C ASP A 260 -30.79 2.61 -47.44
N ASN A 261 -29.86 1.66 -47.45
CA ASN A 261 -29.40 1.01 -48.69
C ASN A 261 -30.33 -0.12 -49.17
N GLY A 262 -31.21 -0.63 -48.30
CA GLY A 262 -32.21 -1.65 -48.61
C GLY A 262 -33.52 -1.09 -49.16
N MET A 263 -33.75 0.23 -49.06
CA MET A 263 -34.94 0.89 -49.58
C MET A 263 -34.75 1.29 -51.05
N ILE A 264 -34.71 0.30 -51.93
CA ILE A 264 -34.86 0.53 -53.37
C ILE A 264 -36.37 0.67 -53.62
N LEU A 265 -36.86 1.91 -53.70
CA LEU A 265 -38.21 2.22 -54.15
C LEU A 265 -38.32 1.84 -55.65
N TYR A 266 -39.29 0.99 -55.96
CA TYR A 266 -39.75 0.67 -57.32
C TYR A 266 -40.39 1.88 -57.99
#